data_AF-A0A933DAF9-F1
#
_entry.id   AF-A0A933DAF9-F1
#
_cell.length_a   1.000
_cell.length_b   1.000
_cell.length_c   1.000
_cell.angle_alpha   90.00
_cell.angle_beta   90.00
_cell.angle_gamma   90.00
#
_symmetry.space_group_name_H-M   'P 1'
#
loop_
_entity.id
_entity.type
_entity.pdbx_description
1 polymer ?
#
loop_
_entity_poly.entity_id
_entity_poly.type
_entity_poly.pdbx_seq_one_letter_code
_entity_poly.pdbx_strand_id
1 'polypeptide(L)'
;TKPFSFEGSQRSRIAQEGLIKLKDKVDALVVVPNDRIFSIIDKETPIIEAFEAIDDVLKNALRGIVELIVTPGLINVDFADVRSVVQDAGSAIVGLGIGAGEDKAASAVDQALNSPLLETSVEGARGILLGISGSRKLGMNEVNEVAKMVAQIADPSARIIFGAYYDRHLRANQLKVTLIATGFEGGVPASSLFSSGFRDRESKHPSFFGGSPTPSQPRLEEIPSSKGNLPKTESQPPKKLEPSETKKKESDVWDIPTFLRKKRK
;
A
#
# COMPACT_ATOMS: atom_id res chain seq x y z
N THR A 1 -0.82 -6.39 -8.43
CA THR A 1 -1.59 -5.53 -7.51
C THR A 1 -1.94 -6.29 -6.25
N LYS A 2 -2.23 -5.61 -5.13
CA LYS A 2 -2.88 -6.22 -3.96
C LYS A 2 -4.40 -6.08 -4.11
N PRO A 3 -5.20 -7.11 -3.73
CA PRO A 3 -6.65 -7.05 -3.83
C PRO A 3 -7.22 -5.93 -2.96
N PHE A 4 -8.47 -5.54 -3.22
CA PHE A 4 -9.19 -4.63 -2.36
C PHE A 4 -9.41 -5.20 -0.96
N SER A 5 -9.52 -4.34 0.04
CA SER A 5 -9.84 -4.78 1.40
C SER A 5 -11.20 -5.49 1.49
N PHE A 6 -12.18 -5.10 0.66
CA PHE A 6 -13.52 -5.71 0.63
C PHE A 6 -13.55 -7.12 0.02
N GLU A 7 -12.51 -7.52 -0.71
CA GLU A 7 -12.41 -8.84 -1.33
C GLU A 7 -12.15 -9.97 -0.32
N GLY A 8 -11.86 -9.61 0.94
CA GLY A 8 -11.76 -10.52 2.07
C GLY A 8 -10.35 -10.99 2.38
N SER A 9 -10.18 -11.47 3.62
CA SER A 9 -8.88 -11.88 4.18
C SER A 9 -8.23 -13.04 3.42
N GLN A 10 -9.03 -13.94 2.84
CA GLN A 10 -8.52 -15.06 2.05
C GLN A 10 -7.77 -14.58 0.80
N ARG A 11 -8.33 -13.64 0.03
CA ARG A 11 -7.65 -13.08 -1.16
C ARG A 11 -6.39 -12.31 -0.77
N SER A 12 -6.43 -11.54 0.33
CA SER A 12 -5.26 -10.82 0.85
C SER A 12 -4.12 -11.78 1.23
N ARG A 13 -4.42 -12.89 1.92
CA ARG A 13 -3.42 -13.91 2.27
C ARG A 13 -2.77 -14.53 1.03
N ILE A 14 -3.56 -14.90 0.02
CA ILE A 14 -3.05 -15.46 -1.24
C ILE A 14 -2.12 -14.47 -1.92
N ALA A 15 -2.48 -13.18 -1.96
CA ALA A 15 -1.66 -12.13 -2.54
C ALA A 15 -0.33 -11.94 -1.78
N GLN A 16 -0.33 -12.01 -0.45
CA GLN A 16 0.89 -11.95 0.36
C GLN A 16 1.82 -13.14 0.09
N GLU A 17 1.28 -14.36 0.06
CA GLU A 17 2.05 -15.56 -0.27
C GLU A 17 2.65 -15.48 -1.69
N GLY A 18 1.89 -14.93 -2.65
CA GLY A 18 2.37 -14.66 -4.00
C GLY A 18 3.50 -13.62 -4.04
N LEU A 19 3.36 -12.54 -3.27
CA LEU A 19 4.34 -11.46 -3.20
C LEU A 19 5.70 -11.95 -2.70
N ILE A 20 5.70 -12.78 -1.65
CA ILE A 20 6.92 -13.38 -1.09
C ILE A 20 7.60 -14.27 -2.15
N LYS A 21 6.84 -15.13 -2.82
CA LYS A 21 7.38 -16.02 -3.87
C LYS A 21 7.94 -15.25 -5.07
N LEU A 22 7.35 -14.10 -5.40
CA LEU A 22 7.77 -13.30 -6.54
C LEU A 22 9.02 -12.47 -6.24
N LYS A 23 9.18 -12.01 -4.99
CA LYS A 23 10.31 -11.18 -4.55
C LYS A 23 11.67 -11.80 -4.90
N ASP A 24 11.83 -13.11 -4.72
CA ASP A 24 13.10 -13.80 -4.98
C ASP A 24 13.30 -14.19 -6.46
N LYS A 25 12.41 -13.74 -7.36
CA LYS A 25 12.41 -14.08 -8.79
C LYS A 25 12.54 -12.86 -9.70
N VAL A 26 12.57 -11.65 -9.13
CA VAL A 26 12.62 -10.39 -9.87
C VAL A 26 13.66 -9.46 -9.27
N ASP A 27 14.27 -8.64 -10.11
CA ASP A 27 15.20 -7.60 -9.66
C ASP A 27 14.48 -6.51 -8.84
N ALA A 28 13.31 -6.09 -9.32
CA ALA A 28 12.47 -5.09 -8.67
C ALA A 28 10.99 -5.47 -8.75
N LEU A 29 10.28 -5.24 -7.65
CA LEU A 29 8.88 -5.57 -7.46
C LEU A 29 8.11 -4.30 -7.13
N VAL A 30 7.30 -3.84 -8.09
CA VAL A 30 6.36 -2.73 -7.88
C VAL A 30 5.03 -3.27 -7.39
N VAL A 31 4.62 -2.85 -6.20
CA VAL A 31 3.38 -3.29 -5.58
C VAL A 31 2.38 -2.15 -5.58
N VAL A 32 1.23 -2.38 -6.22
CA VAL A 32 0.15 -1.38 -6.30
C VAL A 32 -1.05 -1.91 -5.49
N PRO A 33 -1.43 -1.24 -4.39
CA PRO A 33 -2.61 -1.61 -3.62
C PRO A 33 -3.88 -1.09 -4.30
N ASN A 34 -4.84 -1.96 -4.61
CA ASN A 34 -6.09 -1.54 -5.24
C ASN A 34 -6.86 -0.51 -4.41
N ASP A 35 -6.77 -0.57 -3.07
CA ASP A 35 -7.42 0.40 -2.17
C ASP A 35 -6.93 1.85 -2.37
N ARG A 36 -5.77 2.06 -3.03
CA ARG A 36 -5.30 3.41 -3.37
C ARG A 36 -6.19 4.10 -4.40
N ILE A 37 -7.03 3.36 -5.13
CA ILE A 37 -8.00 3.98 -6.03
C ILE A 37 -8.95 4.93 -5.29
N PHE A 38 -9.29 4.64 -4.03
CA PHE A 38 -10.24 5.44 -3.26
C PHE A 38 -9.73 6.85 -2.91
N SER A 39 -8.43 7.13 -3.09
CA SER A 39 -7.92 8.49 -2.95
C SER A 39 -8.05 9.31 -4.23
N ILE A 40 -8.42 8.69 -5.36
CA ILE A 40 -8.51 9.35 -6.67
C ILE A 40 -9.89 9.29 -7.33
N ILE A 41 -10.80 8.45 -6.82
CA ILE A 41 -12.19 8.36 -7.32
C ILE A 41 -13.18 8.97 -6.33
N ASP A 42 -14.32 9.41 -6.84
CA ASP A 42 -15.43 9.89 -6.03
C ASP A 42 -16.21 8.72 -5.42
N LYS A 43 -16.91 8.98 -4.30
CA LYS A 43 -17.70 7.95 -3.59
C LYS A 43 -18.82 7.34 -4.45
N GLU A 44 -19.25 8.06 -5.48
CA GLU A 44 -20.33 7.67 -6.38
C GLU A 44 -19.81 7.01 -7.67
N THR A 45 -18.48 6.93 -7.84
CA THR A 45 -17.87 6.34 -9.04
C THR A 45 -18.27 4.86 -9.18
N PRO A 46 -18.84 4.45 -10.33
CA PRO A 46 -19.16 3.06 -10.61
C PRO A 46 -17.93 2.15 -10.53
N ILE A 47 -18.15 0.88 -10.18
CA ILE A 47 -17.09 -0.12 -10.04
C ILE A 47 -16.26 -0.26 -11.33
N ILE A 48 -16.90 -0.21 -12.51
CA ILE A 48 -16.21 -0.36 -13.81
C ILE A 48 -15.22 0.79 -14.01
N GLU A 49 -15.66 2.03 -13.78
CA GLU A 49 -14.81 3.23 -13.88
C GLU A 49 -13.66 3.20 -12.87
N ALA A 50 -13.91 2.69 -11.66
CA ALA A 50 -12.85 2.51 -10.66
C ALA A 50 -11.76 1.52 -11.13
N PHE A 51 -12.14 0.41 -11.78
CA PHE A 51 -11.16 -0.52 -12.36
C PHE A 51 -10.40 0.10 -13.53
N GLU A 52 -11.08 0.83 -14.41
CA GLU A 52 -10.42 1.56 -15.52
C GLU A 52 -9.39 2.57 -14.98
N ALA A 53 -9.72 3.28 -13.91
CA ALA A 53 -8.79 4.19 -13.26
C ALA A 53 -7.56 3.47 -12.65
N ILE A 54 -7.70 2.24 -12.15
CA ILE A 54 -6.55 1.42 -11.69
C ILE A 54 -5.66 1.05 -12.87
N ASP A 55 -6.28 0.62 -13.97
CA ASP A 55 -5.54 0.24 -15.18
C ASP A 55 -4.77 1.44 -15.75
N ASP A 56 -5.36 2.64 -15.72
CA ASP A 56 -4.70 3.88 -16.11
C ASP A 56 -3.53 4.23 -15.18
N VAL A 57 -3.68 4.06 -13.87
CA VAL A 57 -2.59 4.25 -12.90
C VAL A 57 -1.42 3.29 -13.19
N LEU A 58 -1.70 2.02 -13.45
CA LEU A 58 -0.68 1.02 -13.80
C LEU A 58 -0.01 1.31 -15.15
N LYS A 59 -0.80 1.68 -16.15
CA LYS A 59 -0.32 2.09 -17.47
C LYS A 59 0.62 3.29 -17.37
N ASN A 60 0.26 4.29 -16.57
CA ASN A 60 1.09 5.47 -16.35
C ASN A 60 2.40 5.12 -15.63
N ALA A 61 2.36 4.24 -14.61
CA ALA A 61 3.55 3.75 -13.93
C ALA A 61 4.53 3.06 -14.90
N LEU A 62 4.01 2.12 -15.68
CA LEU A 62 4.81 1.37 -16.66
C LEU A 62 5.37 2.30 -17.73
N ARG A 63 4.56 3.24 -18.23
CA ARG A 63 4.98 4.24 -19.21
C ARG A 63 6.12 5.09 -18.67
N GLY A 64 6.05 5.55 -17.41
CA GLY A 64 7.13 6.32 -16.79
C GLY A 64 8.47 5.58 -16.78
N ILE A 65 8.46 4.29 -16.41
CA ILE A 65 9.67 3.44 -16.41
C ILE A 65 10.21 3.26 -17.83
N VAL A 66 9.34 2.97 -18.79
CA VAL A 66 9.74 2.72 -20.19
C VAL A 66 10.29 4.00 -20.83
N GLU A 67 9.67 5.15 -20.56
CA GLU A 67 10.12 6.45 -21.10
C GLU A 67 11.55 6.78 -20.65
N LEU A 68 11.90 6.46 -19.40
CA LEU A 68 13.24 6.63 -18.85
C LEU A 68 14.32 5.78 -19.53
N ILE A 69 13.95 4.62 -20.08
CA ILE A 69 14.89 3.67 -20.67
C ILE A 69 15.00 3.86 -22.19
N VAL A 70 13.87 4.06 -22.85
CA VAL A 70 13.75 3.96 -24.31
C VAL A 70 13.81 5.34 -24.99
N THR A 71 13.44 6.41 -24.29
CA THR A 71 13.37 7.74 -24.90
C THR A 71 14.75 8.41 -24.90
N PRO A 72 15.29 8.79 -26.07
CA PRO A 72 16.51 9.60 -26.11
C PRO A 72 16.30 10.91 -25.35
N GLY A 73 17.05 11.08 -24.26
CA GLY A 73 16.99 12.27 -23.42
C GLY A 73 17.82 13.44 -23.96
N LEU A 74 17.51 14.64 -23.49
CA LEU A 74 18.43 15.79 -23.49
C LEU A 74 19.62 15.51 -22.57
N ILE A 75 19.34 14.84 -21.45
CA ILE A 75 20.33 14.27 -20.54
C ILE A 75 20.01 12.78 -20.50
N ASN A 76 20.84 12.00 -21.19
CA ASN A 76 20.61 10.58 -21.32
C ASN A 76 21.12 9.85 -20.09
N VAL A 77 20.31 8.92 -19.59
CA VAL A 77 20.73 7.91 -18.63
C VAL A 77 21.09 6.67 -19.43
N ASP A 78 22.22 6.05 -19.16
CA ASP A 78 22.56 4.79 -19.82
C ASP A 78 21.84 3.61 -19.17
N PHE A 79 21.70 2.50 -19.91
CA PHE A 79 20.99 1.34 -19.38
C PHE A 79 21.76 0.65 -18.23
N ALA A 80 23.08 0.80 -18.16
CA ALA A 80 23.88 0.22 -17.08
C ALA A 80 23.59 0.91 -15.75
N ASP A 81 23.40 2.23 -15.79
CA ASP A 81 22.99 3.08 -14.70
C ASP A 81 21.59 2.69 -14.20
N VAL A 82 20.60 2.57 -15.10
CA VAL A 82 19.26 2.07 -14.73
C VAL A 82 19.35 0.69 -14.09
N ARG A 83 20.09 -0.23 -14.73
CA ARG A 83 20.28 -1.59 -14.22
C ARG A 83 20.92 -1.57 -12.83
N SER A 84 21.90 -0.71 -12.58
CA SER A 84 22.58 -0.63 -11.28
C SER A 84 21.66 -0.23 -10.12
N VAL A 85 20.58 0.50 -10.39
CA VAL A 85 19.59 0.91 -9.38
C VAL A 85 18.47 -0.12 -9.22
N VAL A 86 18.08 -0.79 -10.30
CA VAL A 86 16.96 -1.73 -10.31
C VAL A 86 17.39 -3.15 -9.95
N GLN A 87 18.64 -3.53 -10.22
CA GLN A 87 19.17 -4.87 -9.96
C GLN A 87 19.16 -5.18 -8.46
N ASP A 88 18.56 -6.32 -8.09
CA ASP A 88 18.42 -6.78 -6.71
C ASP A 88 17.82 -5.71 -5.74
N ALA A 89 17.06 -4.76 -6.28
CA ALA A 89 16.39 -3.69 -5.54
C ALA A 89 15.33 -4.20 -4.57
N GLY A 90 14.78 -5.39 -4.83
CA GLY A 90 13.68 -5.95 -4.07
C GLY A 90 12.40 -5.17 -4.33
N SER A 91 11.94 -4.37 -3.38
CA SER A 91 10.72 -3.59 -3.60
C SER A 91 11.03 -2.24 -4.22
N ALA A 92 10.19 -1.84 -5.18
CA ALA A 92 10.25 -0.56 -5.84
C ALA A 92 8.95 0.20 -5.65
N ILE A 93 9.06 1.52 -5.63
CA ILE A 93 7.93 2.44 -5.55
C ILE A 93 8.04 3.43 -6.70
N VAL A 94 6.91 3.74 -7.32
CA VAL A 94 6.83 4.66 -8.47
C VAL A 94 5.96 5.85 -8.07
N GLY A 95 6.45 7.05 -8.31
CA GLY A 95 5.74 8.30 -8.14
C GLY A 95 5.65 9.04 -9.47
N LEU A 96 4.49 9.60 -9.78
CA LEU A 96 4.25 10.39 -10.99
C LEU A 96 3.55 11.69 -10.61
N GLY A 97 4.05 12.81 -11.13
CA GLY A 97 3.47 14.12 -10.89
C GLY A 97 3.61 15.02 -12.10
N ILE A 98 2.60 15.87 -12.34
CA ILE A 98 2.60 16.85 -13.44
C ILE A 98 2.33 18.23 -12.85
N GLY A 99 3.35 19.06 -12.84
CA GLY A 99 3.24 20.46 -12.43
C GLY A 99 3.02 21.37 -13.63
N ALA A 100 2.41 22.53 -13.37
CA ALA A 100 2.19 23.57 -14.37
C ALA A 100 2.40 24.97 -13.78
N GLY A 101 2.75 25.94 -14.62
CA GLY A 101 2.94 27.34 -14.20
C GLY A 101 4.39 27.70 -13.85
N GLU A 102 4.57 28.70 -12.99
CA GLU A 102 5.89 29.16 -12.54
C GLU A 102 6.54 28.12 -11.59
N ASP A 103 5.80 27.64 -10.60
CA ASP A 103 6.25 26.62 -9.63
C ASP A 103 6.04 25.17 -10.12
N LYS A 104 6.08 24.94 -11.44
CA LYS A 104 5.80 23.62 -12.02
C LYS A 104 6.78 22.54 -11.56
N ALA A 105 8.02 22.90 -11.20
CA ALA A 105 9.01 21.96 -10.68
C ALA A 105 8.60 21.45 -9.28
N ALA A 106 8.40 22.36 -8.33
CA ALA A 106 7.93 22.04 -6.99
C ALA A 106 6.58 21.30 -7.00
N SER A 107 5.62 21.78 -7.78
CA SER A 107 4.30 21.15 -7.89
C SER A 107 4.38 19.73 -8.48
N ALA A 108 5.23 19.49 -9.47
CA ALA A 108 5.41 18.16 -10.04
C ALA A 108 6.04 17.18 -9.05
N VAL A 109 7.03 17.64 -8.26
CA VAL A 109 7.64 16.81 -7.22
C VAL A 109 6.63 16.47 -6.13
N ASP A 110 5.91 17.45 -5.61
CA ASP A 110 4.91 17.24 -4.56
C ASP A 110 3.82 16.23 -5.00
N GLN A 111 3.31 16.38 -6.24
CA GLN A 111 2.40 15.39 -6.80
C GLN A 111 3.03 14.01 -6.97
N ALA A 112 4.30 13.95 -7.37
CA ALA A 112 5.01 12.68 -7.53
C ALA A 112 5.17 11.97 -6.18
N LEU A 113 5.42 12.69 -5.09
CA LEU A 113 5.54 12.14 -3.73
C LEU A 113 4.21 11.77 -3.09
N ASN A 114 3.14 12.45 -3.49
CA ASN A 114 1.78 12.17 -3.05
C ASN A 114 1.03 11.24 -4.04
N SER A 115 1.75 10.60 -4.97
CA SER A 115 1.14 9.77 -6.00
C SER A 115 0.46 8.54 -5.37
N PRO A 116 -0.72 8.09 -5.88
CA PRO A 116 -1.42 6.91 -5.36
C PRO A 116 -0.61 5.62 -5.43
N LEU A 117 0.43 5.60 -6.28
CA LEU A 117 1.36 4.51 -6.47
C LEU A 117 2.43 4.41 -5.36
N LEU A 118 2.55 5.43 -4.51
CA LEU A 118 3.41 5.40 -3.33
C LEU A 118 2.70 4.73 -2.15
N GLU A 119 3.02 3.46 -1.93
CA GLU A 119 2.54 2.72 -0.76
C GLU A 119 3.27 3.15 0.53
N THR A 120 4.52 3.59 0.43
CA THR A 120 5.42 3.94 1.55
C THR A 120 6.21 5.20 1.19
N SER A 121 6.67 5.92 2.21
CA SER A 121 7.55 7.09 2.04
C SER A 121 8.77 6.75 1.20
N VAL A 122 9.26 7.73 0.43
CA VAL A 122 10.52 7.63 -0.34
C VAL A 122 11.75 7.61 0.58
N GLU A 123 11.56 8.00 1.84
CA GLU A 123 12.60 7.99 2.87
C GLU A 123 13.25 6.60 3.00
N GLY A 124 14.58 6.56 2.99
CA GLY A 124 15.35 5.32 3.11
C GLY A 124 15.54 4.54 1.80
N ALA A 125 15.13 5.09 0.65
CA ALA A 125 15.47 4.52 -0.64
C ALA A 125 16.98 4.69 -0.93
N ARG A 126 17.68 3.57 -1.21
CA ARG A 126 19.11 3.57 -1.55
C ARG A 126 19.39 3.82 -3.03
N GLY A 127 18.39 3.59 -3.89
CA GLY A 127 18.47 3.83 -5.31
C GLY A 127 17.28 4.65 -5.79
N ILE A 128 17.54 5.75 -6.48
CA ILE A 128 16.50 6.61 -7.04
C ILE A 128 16.79 6.84 -8.51
N LEU A 129 15.80 6.54 -9.35
CA LEU A 129 15.77 6.92 -10.76
C LEU A 129 14.75 8.05 -10.93
N LEU A 130 15.22 9.19 -11.41
CA LEU A 130 14.47 10.42 -11.56
C LEU A 130 14.34 10.79 -13.03
N GLY A 131 13.12 10.75 -13.56
CA GLY A 131 12.77 11.18 -14.91
C GLY A 131 12.12 12.53 -14.91
N ILE A 132 12.66 13.45 -15.70
CA ILE A 132 12.11 14.80 -15.87
C ILE A 132 11.74 14.97 -17.33
N SER A 133 10.45 15.12 -17.59
CA SER A 133 9.93 15.36 -18.92
C SER A 133 9.35 16.77 -19.02
N GLY A 134 9.66 17.45 -20.12
CA GLY A 134 9.13 18.78 -20.38
C GLY A 134 9.00 19.06 -21.87
N SER A 135 8.49 20.24 -22.18
CA SER A 135 8.47 20.74 -23.55
C SER A 135 9.90 21.11 -24.03
N ARG A 136 10.06 21.59 -25.27
CA ARG A 136 11.37 22.02 -25.81
C ARG A 136 12.00 23.19 -25.05
N LYS A 137 11.22 23.82 -24.17
CA LYS A 137 11.63 24.94 -23.31
C LYS A 137 12.06 24.48 -21.90
N LEU A 138 12.18 23.17 -21.66
CA LEU A 138 12.67 22.64 -20.38
C LEU A 138 14.03 23.26 -20.06
N GLY A 139 14.09 24.01 -18.96
CA GLY A 139 15.28 24.74 -18.53
C GLY A 139 16.13 23.92 -17.56
N MET A 140 17.45 24.16 -17.56
CA MET A 140 18.35 23.51 -16.59
C MET A 140 18.02 23.88 -15.14
N ASN A 141 17.50 25.09 -14.90
CA ASN A 141 17.08 25.52 -13.56
C ASN A 141 15.96 24.64 -13.01
N GLU A 142 14.96 24.32 -13.84
CA GLU A 142 13.82 23.47 -13.49
C GLU A 142 14.29 22.05 -13.16
N VAL A 143 15.22 21.52 -13.95
CA VAL A 143 15.83 20.21 -13.73
C VAL A 143 16.60 20.17 -12.40
N ASN A 144 17.41 21.20 -12.13
CA ASN A 144 18.20 21.32 -10.90
C ASN A 144 17.32 21.46 -9.66
N GLU A 145 16.20 22.18 -9.76
CA GLU A 145 15.25 22.34 -8.67
C GLU A 145 14.60 21.00 -8.28
N VAL A 146 14.09 20.25 -9.27
CA VAL A 146 13.53 18.90 -9.06
C VAL A 146 14.58 17.99 -8.42
N ALA A 147 15.80 17.95 -8.95
CA ALA A 147 16.87 17.12 -8.44
C ALA A 147 17.21 17.44 -6.97
N LYS A 148 17.26 18.73 -6.61
CA LYS A 148 17.51 19.16 -5.22
C LYS A 148 16.40 18.74 -4.27
N MET A 149 15.13 18.91 -4.65
CA MET A 149 14.01 18.51 -3.81
C MET A 149 14.00 17.00 -3.56
N VAL A 150 14.26 16.19 -4.59
CA VAL A 150 14.33 14.73 -4.45
C VAL A 150 15.55 14.30 -3.63
N ALA A 151 16.69 14.98 -3.77
CA ALA A 151 17.88 14.68 -2.96
C ALA A 151 17.69 14.99 -1.46
N GLN A 152 16.80 15.94 -1.10
CA GLN A 152 16.53 16.28 0.30
C GLN A 152 15.71 15.23 1.06
N ILE A 153 14.89 14.47 0.35
CA ILE A 153 14.04 13.40 0.92
C ILE A 153 14.68 12.01 0.83
N ALA A 154 15.69 11.87 -0.04
CA ALA A 154 16.44 10.64 -0.22
C ALA A 154 17.40 10.38 0.93
N ASP A 155 17.85 9.12 1.07
CA ASP A 155 18.96 8.82 1.96
C ASP A 155 20.24 9.57 1.49
N PRO A 156 21.05 10.16 2.38
CA PRO A 156 22.28 10.87 2.00
C PRO A 156 23.29 10.01 1.24
N SER A 157 23.23 8.69 1.40
CA SER A 157 24.06 7.71 0.68
C SER A 157 23.38 7.11 -0.56
N ALA A 158 22.17 7.57 -0.90
CA ALA A 158 21.42 7.06 -2.03
C ALA A 158 22.12 7.35 -3.36
N ARG A 159 22.11 6.36 -4.26
CA ARG A 159 22.49 6.54 -5.67
C ARG A 159 21.31 7.17 -6.41
N ILE A 160 21.43 8.44 -6.75
CA ILE A 160 20.43 9.18 -7.53
C ILE A 160 20.89 9.28 -8.98
N ILE A 161 20.09 8.75 -9.88
CA ILE A 161 20.29 8.83 -11.33
C ILE A 161 19.16 9.66 -11.89
N PHE A 162 19.49 10.71 -12.65
CA PHE A 162 18.48 11.56 -13.25
C PHE A 162 18.62 11.61 -14.77
N GLY A 163 17.47 11.57 -15.45
CA GLY A 163 17.33 11.74 -16.88
C GLY A 163 16.37 12.86 -17.21
N ALA A 164 16.67 13.62 -18.27
CA ALA A 164 15.80 14.67 -18.76
C ALA A 164 15.45 14.41 -20.22
N TYR A 165 14.16 14.40 -20.57
CA TYR A 165 13.68 14.05 -21.90
C TYR A 165 12.58 15.00 -22.39
N TYR A 166 12.46 15.08 -23.71
CA TYR A 166 11.44 15.90 -24.36
C TYR A 166 10.15 15.10 -24.55
N ASP A 167 9.05 15.57 -23.95
CA ASP A 167 7.72 15.01 -24.15
C ASP A 167 6.87 15.96 -25.01
N ARG A 168 6.42 15.45 -26.16
CA ARG A 168 5.59 16.22 -27.13
C ARG A 168 4.16 16.41 -26.65
N HIS A 169 3.71 15.58 -25.72
CA HIS A 169 2.34 15.63 -25.20
C HIS A 169 2.17 16.66 -24.08
N LEU A 170 3.29 17.15 -23.50
CA LEU A 170 3.26 18.19 -22.47
C LEU A 170 3.16 19.58 -23.08
N ARG A 171 2.31 20.41 -22.46
CA ARG A 171 2.21 21.84 -22.80
C ARG A 171 3.51 22.57 -22.44
N ALA A 172 3.73 23.73 -23.05
CA ALA A 172 4.96 24.51 -22.85
C ALA A 172 5.22 24.92 -21.39
N ASN A 173 4.17 25.07 -20.60
CA ASN A 173 4.21 25.44 -19.19
C ASN A 173 4.09 24.23 -18.23
N GLN A 174 4.16 23.00 -18.75
CA GLN A 174 4.04 21.78 -17.95
C GLN A 174 5.38 21.06 -17.81
N LEU A 175 5.53 20.39 -16.67
CA LEU A 175 6.67 19.55 -16.35
C LEU A 175 6.16 18.27 -15.68
N LYS A 176 6.65 17.12 -16.14
CA LYS A 176 6.32 15.81 -15.60
C LYS A 176 7.53 15.26 -14.86
N VAL A 177 7.33 14.80 -13.63
CA VAL A 177 8.34 14.11 -12.83
C VAL A 177 7.90 12.65 -12.68
N THR A 178 8.82 11.75 -12.98
CA THR A 178 8.71 10.32 -12.73
C THR A 178 9.78 9.96 -11.72
N LEU A 179 9.39 9.42 -10.58
CA LEU A 179 10.30 9.01 -9.52
C LEU A 179 10.18 7.50 -9.35
N ILE A 180 11.30 6.78 -9.38
CA ILE A 180 11.33 5.36 -9.05
C ILE A 180 12.34 5.18 -7.92
N ALA A 181 11.84 4.79 -6.77
CA ALA A 181 12.62 4.59 -5.56
C ALA A 181 12.75 3.08 -5.28
N THR A 182 13.94 2.66 -4.90
CA THR A 182 14.34 1.24 -4.78
C THR A 182 15.29 1.04 -3.60
N GLY A 183 15.46 -0.21 -3.17
CA GLY A 183 16.45 -0.55 -2.15
C GLY A 183 16.10 -0.05 -0.75
N PHE A 184 14.82 -0.04 -0.39
CA PHE A 184 14.35 0.30 0.96
C PHE A 184 14.91 -0.68 2.00
N GLU A 185 15.58 -0.16 3.02
CA GLU A 185 16.16 -0.95 4.11
C GLU A 185 15.07 -1.65 4.93
N GLY A 186 15.10 -2.99 4.97
CA GLY A 186 14.05 -3.82 5.61
C GLY A 186 12.93 -4.29 4.68
N GLY A 187 12.98 -3.95 3.38
CA GLY A 187 11.83 -4.08 2.48
C GLY A 187 10.73 -3.08 2.84
N VAL A 188 9.68 -2.97 2.01
CA VAL A 188 8.49 -2.19 2.39
C VAL A 188 8.06 -2.67 3.76
N PRO A 189 7.98 -1.80 4.77
CA PRO A 189 7.81 -2.22 6.14
C PRO A 189 6.53 -3.03 6.27
N ALA A 190 6.71 -4.33 6.51
CA ALA A 190 5.68 -5.16 7.13
C ALA A 190 5.31 -4.60 8.52
N SER A 191 6.04 -3.63 9.07
CA SER A 191 5.77 -3.01 10.36
C SER A 191 4.66 -1.95 10.35
N SER A 192 4.21 -1.44 9.18
CA SER A 192 2.90 -0.76 9.12
C SER A 192 1.72 -1.75 9.23
N LEU A 193 1.98 -3.06 9.27
CA LEU A 193 0.97 -4.11 9.44
C LEU A 193 0.63 -4.43 10.91
N PHE A 194 1.22 -3.77 11.92
CA PHE A 194 1.09 -4.24 13.32
C PHE A 194 0.81 -3.18 14.41
N SER A 195 0.43 -1.94 14.10
CA SER A 195 0.01 -0.98 15.15
C SER A 195 -1.45 -0.56 15.02
N SER A 196 -2.38 -1.52 15.12
CA SER A 196 -3.78 -1.24 15.43
C SER A 196 -4.44 -2.50 16.02
N GLY A 197 -4.44 -2.59 17.34
CA GLY A 197 -5.29 -3.54 18.09
C GLY A 197 -4.50 -4.56 18.90
N PHE A 198 -4.88 -4.67 20.18
CA PHE A 198 -4.45 -5.67 21.17
C PHE A 198 -3.14 -5.38 21.91
N ARG A 199 -3.20 -4.35 22.77
CA ARG A 199 -2.34 -4.28 23.96
C ARG A 199 -3.00 -5.13 25.05
N ASP A 200 -2.66 -6.42 25.06
CA ASP A 200 -2.96 -7.32 26.17
C ASP A 200 -2.31 -6.77 27.44
N ARG A 201 -3.11 -6.55 28.47
CA ARG A 201 -2.70 -5.96 29.74
C ARG A 201 -2.43 -7.10 30.72
N GLU A 202 -1.29 -7.77 30.56
CA GLU A 202 -0.83 -8.78 31.51
C GLU A 202 -0.12 -8.10 32.69
N SER A 203 -0.76 -8.19 33.85
CA SER A 203 -0.31 -7.64 35.13
C SER A 203 0.90 -8.39 35.68
N LYS A 204 2.06 -7.75 35.70
CA LYS A 204 3.22 -8.19 36.50
C LYS A 204 3.17 -7.56 37.89
N HIS A 205 3.24 -8.44 38.90
CA HIS A 205 3.54 -8.17 40.30
C HIS A 205 4.74 -7.23 40.50
N PRO A 206 4.74 -6.39 41.55
CA PRO A 206 5.97 -5.93 42.17
C PRO A 206 6.24 -6.70 43.47
N SER A 207 7.42 -7.31 43.56
CA SER A 207 8.00 -7.80 44.80
C SER A 207 8.59 -6.61 45.57
N PHE A 208 7.98 -6.26 46.70
CA PHE A 208 8.55 -5.35 47.69
C PHE A 208 9.26 -6.15 48.77
N PHE A 209 10.51 -5.79 49.06
CA PHE A 209 11.28 -6.26 50.21
C PHE A 209 11.61 -5.05 51.09
N GLY A 210 11.27 -5.12 52.38
CA GLY A 210 11.79 -4.20 53.39
C GLY A 210 10.82 -3.87 54.54
N GLY A 211 11.01 -4.51 55.70
CA GLY A 211 10.68 -3.93 57.01
C GLY A 211 9.45 -4.48 57.75
N SER A 212 9.68 -5.38 58.71
CA SER A 212 8.83 -5.67 59.89
C SER A 212 8.72 -4.44 60.83
N PRO A 213 7.72 -4.27 61.75
CA PRO A 213 7.25 -5.34 62.66
C PRO A 213 5.78 -5.35 63.18
N THR A 214 5.46 -6.49 63.79
CA THR A 214 4.52 -6.78 64.91
C THR A 214 2.99 -6.85 64.73
N PRO A 215 2.30 -7.85 65.35
CA PRO A 215 0.88 -8.11 65.16
C PRO A 215 0.00 -7.66 66.35
N SER A 216 -1.26 -7.31 66.07
CA SER A 216 -2.32 -7.17 67.07
C SER A 216 -3.68 -7.54 66.47
N GLN A 217 -4.27 -8.63 66.96
CA GLN A 217 -5.73 -8.87 67.00
C GLN A 217 -6.28 -8.21 68.29
N PRO A 218 -7.61 -8.10 68.57
CA PRO A 218 -8.81 -8.70 67.94
C PRO A 218 -9.93 -7.64 67.66
N ARG A 219 -11.08 -7.96 67.03
CA ARG A 219 -12.32 -8.39 67.72
C ARG A 219 -13.51 -8.35 66.73
N LEU A 220 -14.41 -9.34 66.86
CA LEU A 220 -15.73 -9.44 66.21
C LEU A 220 -16.77 -8.54 66.90
N GLU A 221 -17.66 -7.92 66.13
CA GLU A 221 -19.02 -7.55 66.57
C GLU A 221 -19.98 -7.42 65.36
N GLU A 222 -21.22 -7.84 65.60
CA GLU A 222 -22.30 -8.17 64.66
C GLU A 222 -23.34 -7.02 64.45
N ILE A 223 -23.79 -6.83 63.18
CA ILE A 223 -25.20 -6.66 62.65
C ILE A 223 -25.99 -5.36 63.08
N PRO A 224 -27.06 -4.80 62.41
CA PRO A 224 -27.88 -5.23 61.23
C PRO A 224 -28.27 -4.19 60.13
N SER A 225 -28.79 -4.77 59.03
CA SER A 225 -29.97 -4.38 58.22
C SER A 225 -29.94 -3.16 57.28
N SER A 226 -30.22 -3.41 55.99
CA SER A 226 -31.49 -2.96 55.39
C SER A 226 -31.84 -3.76 54.12
N LYS A 227 -33.15 -3.85 53.87
CA LYS A 227 -33.87 -4.70 52.90
C LYS A 227 -33.88 -4.09 51.50
N GLY A 228 -34.04 -4.91 50.45
CA GLY A 228 -34.52 -4.42 49.15
C GLY A 228 -34.49 -5.42 47.98
N ASN A 229 -35.58 -6.20 47.85
CA ASN A 229 -36.10 -7.01 46.73
C ASN A 229 -35.37 -7.11 45.36
N LEU A 230 -35.21 -8.38 44.91
CA LEU A 230 -35.17 -8.80 43.50
C LEU A 230 -36.57 -9.17 42.99
N PRO A 231 -36.85 -9.01 41.68
CA PRO A 231 -37.80 -9.85 40.95
C PRO A 231 -37.10 -10.99 40.19
N LYS A 232 -37.64 -12.20 40.33
CA LYS A 232 -37.34 -13.38 39.50
C LYS A 232 -38.14 -13.31 38.19
N THR A 233 -37.58 -13.82 37.10
CA THR A 233 -38.37 -14.18 35.91
C THR A 233 -37.95 -15.57 35.41
N GLU A 234 -38.98 -16.37 35.19
CA GLU A 234 -38.98 -17.79 34.86
C GLU A 234 -38.42 -18.14 33.48
N SER A 235 -37.79 -19.29 33.45
CA SER A 235 -37.33 -20.05 32.29
C SER A 235 -38.47 -20.91 31.70
N GLN A 236 -38.68 -20.83 30.37
CA GLN A 236 -39.42 -21.84 29.59
C GLN A 236 -38.46 -22.63 28.66
N PRO A 237 -38.72 -23.92 28.39
CA PRO A 237 -37.82 -24.81 27.65
C PRO A 237 -38.00 -24.74 26.12
N PRO A 238 -37.00 -25.16 25.31
CA PRO A 238 -37.05 -25.09 23.85
C PRO A 238 -37.76 -26.29 23.20
N LYS A 239 -38.39 -26.03 22.04
CA LYS A 239 -39.09 -26.98 21.16
C LYS A 239 -38.12 -27.83 20.31
N LYS A 240 -38.50 -29.10 20.14
CA LYS A 240 -37.85 -30.17 19.37
C LYS A 240 -38.12 -30.03 17.86
N LEU A 241 -37.11 -30.23 17.01
CA LEU A 241 -37.24 -30.41 15.55
C LEU A 241 -36.57 -31.72 15.15
N GLU A 242 -37.29 -32.56 14.39
CA GLU A 242 -36.81 -33.83 13.82
C GLU A 242 -36.10 -33.63 12.46
N PRO A 243 -35.26 -34.60 12.02
CA PRO A 243 -34.37 -34.45 10.87
C PRO A 243 -34.99 -34.98 9.57
N SER A 244 -34.58 -34.42 8.42
CA SER A 244 -34.83 -35.02 7.10
C SER A 244 -33.52 -35.38 6.40
N GLU A 245 -33.48 -36.60 5.87
CA GLU A 245 -32.32 -37.30 5.34
C GLU A 245 -31.99 -36.95 3.88
N THR A 246 -30.67 -36.85 3.66
CA THR A 246 -29.83 -37.18 2.48
C THR A 246 -30.43 -37.42 1.08
N LYS A 247 -29.77 -36.82 0.07
CA LYS A 247 -29.36 -37.51 -1.17
C LYS A 247 -27.98 -37.05 -1.66
N LYS A 248 -27.06 -38.02 -1.81
CA LYS A 248 -25.77 -37.93 -2.54
C LYS A 248 -26.01 -37.95 -4.06
N LYS A 249 -25.19 -37.22 -4.83
CA LYS A 249 -24.43 -37.77 -5.97
C LYS A 249 -23.39 -36.78 -6.52
N GLU A 250 -22.27 -37.37 -6.94
CA GLU A 250 -21.02 -36.81 -7.45
C GLU A 250 -21.10 -36.13 -8.83
N SER A 251 -20.13 -35.24 -9.04
CA SER A 251 -19.38 -34.91 -10.27
C SER A 251 -20.12 -34.48 -11.55
N ASP A 252 -19.81 -33.25 -11.99
CA ASP A 252 -19.38 -32.89 -13.36
C ASP A 252 -19.01 -31.38 -13.33
N VAL A 253 -17.74 -31.00 -13.17
CA VAL A 253 -16.79 -30.69 -14.26
C VAL A 253 -17.48 -30.00 -15.45
N TRP A 254 -17.25 -28.68 -15.57
CA TRP A 254 -17.68 -27.77 -16.65
C TRP A 254 -19.09 -27.14 -16.57
N ASP A 255 -19.26 -26.13 -15.71
CA ASP A 255 -20.33 -25.14 -15.86
C ASP A 255 -19.95 -24.14 -16.98
N ILE A 256 -20.48 -24.37 -18.19
CA ILE A 256 -20.34 -23.43 -19.30
C ILE A 256 -21.37 -22.31 -19.12
N PRO A 257 -20.96 -21.03 -19.10
CA PRO A 257 -21.87 -19.90 -18.97
C PRO A 257 -22.96 -19.87 -20.04
N THR A 258 -24.15 -19.42 -19.63
CA THR A 258 -25.40 -19.39 -20.42
C THR A 258 -25.29 -18.69 -21.77
N PHE A 259 -24.33 -17.79 -21.96
CA PHE A 259 -24.13 -17.04 -23.21
C PHE A 259 -23.44 -17.83 -24.34
N LEU A 260 -22.82 -18.99 -24.06
CA LEU A 260 -22.15 -19.84 -25.06
C LEU A 260 -23.05 -20.94 -25.65
N ARG A 261 -24.33 -20.99 -25.26
CA ARG A 261 -25.28 -22.04 -25.66
C ARG A 261 -26.08 -21.63 -26.90
N LYS A 262 -25.57 -21.98 -28.08
CA LYS A 262 -26.19 -22.01 -29.44
C LYS A 262 -26.00 -20.78 -30.36
N LYS A 263 -25.30 -21.04 -31.47
CA LYS A 263 -25.86 -21.03 -32.84
C LYS A 263 -25.24 -22.15 -33.68
N ARG A 264 -25.92 -23.30 -33.77
CA ARG A 264 -25.83 -24.23 -34.92
C ARG A 264 -27.25 -24.69 -35.23
N LYS A 265 -27.84 -24.06 -36.24
CA LYS A 265 -28.85 -24.61 -37.13
C LYS A 265 -28.47 -24.14 -38.52
#